data_AF-A0A7X6Z6A8-F1
#
_entry.id   AF-A0A7X6Z6A8-F1
#
_cell.length_a   1.000
_cell.length_b   1.000
_cell.length_c   1.000
_cell.angle_alpha   90.00
_cell.angle_beta   90.00
_cell.angle_gamma   90.00
#
_symmetry.space_group_name_H-M   'P 1'
#
loop_
_entity.id
_entity.type
_entity.pdbx_description
1 polymer ?
#
loop_
_entity_poly.entity_id
_entity_poly.type
_entity_poly.pdbx_seq_one_letter_code
_entity_poly.pdbx_strand_id
1 'polypeptide(L)'
;MNFLSTLKKSVLILSACLVSSISVSHANDFPDRPITLLIPYPPGGSADILARPIAAQMQKDLGQSVILDYKPGAGGTIASSQLTRSKPDGYTVLMVLAAHAINPSLYQNLPYNTTEDFVPVTHLASLPLIVAASKKAKFDDIAGLIEYAKKNPGGVTYASAGNGNTSHLAVELFAIATDTSLLHIPYSGSGPAVVAMLSGEVDLMFDSISTSVVHVKDKKLKGLAVSSVNRAAITPDLPTLDETG
;
A
#
# COMPACT_ATOMS: atom_id res chain seq x y z
N MET A 1 15.17 -43.41 -72.07
CA MET A 1 14.29 -43.80 -70.95
C MET A 1 15.03 -43.56 -69.63
N ASN A 2 14.37 -42.90 -68.67
CA ASN A 2 14.70 -42.88 -67.22
C ASN A 2 15.81 -41.95 -66.67
N PHE A 3 15.83 -40.66 -67.03
CA PHE A 3 16.55 -39.66 -66.20
C PHE A 3 15.73 -38.40 -65.88
N LEU A 4 14.83 -37.98 -66.78
CA LEU A 4 13.96 -36.82 -66.59
C LEU A 4 12.73 -37.09 -65.70
N SER A 5 12.38 -38.36 -65.43
CA SER A 5 11.24 -38.73 -64.57
C SER A 5 11.58 -38.79 -63.09
N THR A 6 12.88 -38.90 -62.74
CA THR A 6 13.37 -38.95 -61.36
C THR A 6 13.49 -37.54 -60.77
N LEU A 7 13.87 -36.55 -61.58
CA LEU A 7 14.04 -35.16 -61.12
C LEU A 7 12.71 -34.45 -60.79
N LYS A 8 11.62 -34.77 -61.51
CA LYS A 8 10.28 -34.25 -61.19
C LYS A 8 9.69 -34.86 -59.92
N LYS A 9 10.09 -36.08 -59.53
CA LYS A 9 9.64 -36.72 -58.29
C LYS A 9 10.37 -36.19 -57.06
N SER A 10 11.63 -35.77 -57.20
CA SER A 10 12.40 -35.17 -56.10
C SER A 10 11.96 -33.73 -55.76
N VAL A 11 11.49 -32.96 -56.73
CA VAL A 11 10.97 -31.59 -56.48
C VAL A 11 9.57 -31.61 -55.85
N LEU A 12 8.76 -32.64 -56.14
CA LEU A 12 7.43 -32.78 -55.52
C LEU A 12 7.47 -33.21 -54.05
N ILE A 13 8.52 -33.93 -53.63
CA ILE A 13 8.67 -34.36 -52.21
C ILE A 13 9.22 -33.20 -51.36
N LEU A 14 9.95 -32.24 -51.94
CA LEU A 14 10.47 -31.10 -51.20
C LEU A 14 9.45 -29.97 -50.98
N SER A 15 8.35 -29.94 -51.75
CA SER A 15 7.26 -28.95 -51.56
C SER A 15 6.18 -29.40 -50.56
N ALA A 16 6.19 -30.67 -50.12
CA ALA A 16 5.18 -31.20 -49.19
C ALA A 16 5.57 -31.10 -47.70
N CYS A 17 6.80 -30.67 -47.38
CA CYS A 17 7.27 -30.55 -45.99
C CYS A 17 7.25 -29.12 -45.42
N LEU A 18 6.81 -28.10 -46.18
CA LEU A 18 6.81 -26.71 -45.70
C LEU A 18 5.47 -26.21 -45.13
N VAL A 19 4.43 -27.05 -45.04
CA VAL A 19 3.07 -26.59 -44.66
C VAL A 19 2.60 -27.03 -43.27
N SER A 20 3.40 -27.78 -42.51
CA SER A 20 2.96 -28.27 -41.19
C SER A 20 3.87 -27.77 -40.08
N SER A 21 3.56 -26.57 -39.58
CA SER A 21 3.52 -26.18 -38.15
C SER A 21 3.62 -24.66 -38.01
N ILE A 22 2.65 -23.93 -38.58
CA ILE A 22 2.30 -22.64 -37.96
C ILE A 22 1.55 -23.04 -36.69
N SER A 23 2.30 -23.34 -35.62
CA SER A 23 1.72 -23.28 -34.29
C SER A 23 1.25 -21.85 -34.13
N VAL A 24 -0.05 -21.62 -34.34
CA VAL A 24 -0.72 -20.47 -33.76
C VAL A 24 -0.46 -20.62 -32.27
N SER A 25 0.58 -19.94 -31.79
CA SER A 25 0.69 -19.59 -30.39
C SER A 25 -0.61 -18.88 -30.11
N HIS A 26 -1.58 -19.61 -29.57
CA HIS A 26 -2.55 -18.97 -28.70
C HIS A 26 -1.66 -18.37 -27.63
N ALA A 27 -1.39 -17.06 -27.74
CA ALA A 27 -1.13 -16.31 -26.53
C ALA A 27 -2.30 -16.73 -25.63
N ASN A 28 -2.01 -17.49 -24.57
CA ASN A 28 -3.05 -17.78 -23.61
C ASN A 28 -3.57 -16.42 -23.19
N ASP A 29 -4.85 -16.15 -23.49
CA ASP A 29 -5.47 -14.87 -23.18
C ASP A 29 -5.28 -14.65 -21.67
N PHE A 30 -4.37 -13.75 -21.32
CA PHE A 30 -4.11 -13.43 -19.93
C PHE A 30 -5.32 -12.63 -19.41
N PRO A 31 -5.88 -12.95 -18.24
CA PRO A 31 -5.53 -14.06 -17.35
C PRO A 31 -6.34 -15.36 -17.63
N ASP A 32 -5.67 -16.52 -17.57
CA ASP A 32 -6.26 -17.86 -17.73
C ASP A 32 -6.52 -18.61 -16.41
N ARG A 33 -6.11 -18.00 -15.29
CA ARG A 33 -6.22 -18.53 -13.92
C ARG A 33 -6.30 -17.38 -12.90
N PRO A 34 -6.63 -17.66 -11.63
CA PRO A 34 -6.70 -16.64 -10.60
C PRO A 34 -5.41 -15.83 -10.43
N ILE A 35 -5.56 -14.54 -10.15
CA ILE A 35 -4.46 -13.62 -9.82
C ILE A 35 -4.35 -13.52 -8.30
N THR A 36 -3.12 -13.53 -7.77
CA THR A 36 -2.82 -13.27 -6.36
C THR A 36 -2.43 -11.81 -6.18
N LEU A 37 -3.17 -11.09 -5.34
CA LEU A 37 -2.86 -9.74 -4.89
C LEU A 37 -2.24 -9.81 -3.49
N LEU A 38 -0.92 -9.63 -3.41
CA LEU A 38 -0.18 -9.54 -2.16
C LEU A 38 -0.48 -8.20 -1.47
N ILE A 39 -0.75 -8.26 -0.16
CA ILE A 39 -1.02 -7.10 0.70
C ILE A 39 -0.04 -7.10 1.88
N PRO A 40 0.84 -6.09 2.00
CA PRO A 40 1.90 -6.03 3.02
C PRO A 40 1.44 -5.65 4.44
N TYR A 41 0.13 -5.70 4.72
CA TYR A 41 -0.47 -5.22 5.97
C TYR A 41 -1.60 -6.14 6.43
N PRO A 42 -1.97 -6.13 7.73
CA PRO A 42 -3.10 -6.91 8.21
C PRO A 42 -4.43 -6.49 7.57
N PRO A 43 -5.42 -7.41 7.49
CA PRO A 43 -6.79 -7.06 7.11
C PRO A 43 -7.39 -5.95 7.99
N GLY A 44 -8.30 -5.16 7.42
CA GLY A 44 -8.96 -4.05 8.11
C GLY A 44 -8.15 -2.74 8.20
N GLY A 45 -6.93 -2.71 7.66
CA GLY A 45 -6.13 -1.49 7.52
C GLY A 45 -6.35 -0.74 6.18
N SER A 46 -5.64 0.35 5.99
CA SER A 46 -5.76 1.25 4.82
C SER A 46 -5.58 0.52 3.48
N ALA A 47 -4.61 -0.38 3.39
CA ALA A 47 -4.38 -1.17 2.18
C ALA A 47 -5.57 -2.12 1.89
N ASP A 48 -6.14 -2.75 2.92
CA ASP A 48 -7.27 -3.68 2.76
C ASP A 48 -8.55 -2.96 2.30
N ILE A 49 -8.80 -1.77 2.85
CA ILE A 49 -9.95 -0.93 2.48
C ILE A 49 -9.92 -0.58 0.98
N LEU A 50 -8.74 -0.39 0.40
CA LEU A 50 -8.59 -0.20 -1.05
C LEU A 50 -8.58 -1.53 -1.83
N ALA A 51 -7.92 -2.55 -1.31
CA ALA A 51 -7.71 -3.80 -2.03
C ALA A 51 -9.02 -4.55 -2.32
N ARG A 52 -9.95 -4.60 -1.37
CA ARG A 52 -11.23 -5.33 -1.54
C ARG A 52 -12.08 -4.82 -2.70
N PRO A 53 -12.44 -3.53 -2.80
CA PRO A 53 -13.24 -3.05 -3.94
C PRO A 53 -12.49 -3.16 -5.26
N ILE A 54 -11.17 -2.96 -5.27
CA ILE A 54 -10.35 -3.12 -6.47
C ILE A 54 -10.33 -4.58 -6.94
N ALA A 55 -10.09 -5.53 -6.05
CA ALA A 55 -10.11 -6.96 -6.39
C ALA A 55 -11.47 -7.41 -6.92
N ALA A 56 -12.56 -6.93 -6.32
CA ALA A 56 -13.92 -7.21 -6.81
C ALA A 56 -14.15 -6.67 -8.23
N GLN A 57 -13.69 -5.45 -8.51
CA GLN A 57 -13.82 -4.85 -9.84
C GLN A 57 -12.91 -5.54 -10.87
N MET A 58 -11.66 -5.84 -10.50
CA MET A 58 -10.74 -6.63 -11.33
C MET A 58 -11.33 -7.99 -11.68
N GLN A 59 -11.95 -8.70 -10.73
CA GLN A 59 -12.58 -9.98 -11.01
C GLN A 59 -13.71 -9.86 -12.04
N LYS A 60 -14.50 -8.79 -11.97
CA LYS A 60 -15.58 -8.52 -12.94
C LYS A 60 -15.02 -8.26 -14.34
N ASP A 61 -13.93 -7.51 -14.44
CA ASP A 61 -13.36 -7.09 -15.73
C ASP A 61 -12.50 -8.18 -16.37
N LEU A 62 -11.79 -8.97 -15.56
CA LEU A 62 -10.85 -10.00 -16.03
C LEU A 62 -11.47 -11.40 -16.17
N GLY A 63 -12.66 -11.63 -15.59
CA GLY A 63 -13.30 -12.95 -15.60
C GLY A 63 -12.58 -14.02 -14.76
N GLN A 64 -11.53 -13.65 -14.03
CA GLN A 64 -10.77 -14.53 -13.15
C GLN A 64 -10.83 -14.04 -11.70
N SER A 65 -10.74 -14.96 -10.75
CA SER A 65 -10.71 -14.60 -9.32
C SER A 65 -9.45 -13.81 -8.96
N VAL A 66 -9.59 -12.85 -8.04
CA VAL A 66 -8.45 -12.14 -7.45
C VAL A 66 -8.35 -12.51 -5.96
N ILE A 67 -7.29 -13.24 -5.61
CA ILE A 67 -7.04 -13.76 -4.27
C ILE A 67 -6.24 -12.72 -3.48
N LEU A 68 -6.80 -12.23 -2.37
CA LEU A 68 -6.08 -11.36 -1.45
C LEU A 68 -5.19 -12.21 -0.53
N ASP A 69 -3.87 -12.06 -0.63
CA ASP A 69 -2.90 -12.76 0.22
C ASP A 69 -2.15 -11.76 1.12
N TYR A 70 -2.45 -11.80 2.42
CA TYR A 70 -1.91 -10.86 3.40
C TYR A 70 -0.55 -11.36 3.92
N LYS A 71 0.48 -10.54 3.76
CA LYS A 71 1.86 -10.79 4.20
C LYS A 71 2.39 -9.62 5.04
N PRO A 72 1.83 -9.40 6.26
CA PRO A 72 2.19 -8.26 7.09
C PRO A 72 3.59 -8.37 7.68
N GLY A 73 4.21 -7.22 7.94
CA GLY A 73 5.44 -7.11 8.73
C GLY A 73 6.55 -6.30 8.05
N ALA A 74 7.46 -5.77 8.89
CA ALA A 74 8.69 -5.09 8.48
C ALA A 74 8.50 -4.05 7.35
N GLY A 75 7.52 -3.15 7.48
CA GLY A 75 7.28 -2.10 6.48
C GLY A 75 6.89 -2.62 5.09
N GLY A 76 6.39 -3.86 4.98
CA GLY A 76 6.01 -4.52 3.73
C GLY A 76 7.13 -5.25 3.01
N THR A 77 8.35 -5.24 3.57
CA THR A 77 9.52 -5.91 2.98
C THR A 77 9.31 -7.42 2.76
N ILE A 78 8.52 -8.08 3.62
CA ILE A 78 8.19 -9.50 3.50
C ILE A 78 7.43 -9.78 2.20
N ALA A 79 6.37 -9.00 1.93
CA ALA A 79 5.56 -9.15 0.73
C ALA A 79 6.34 -8.77 -0.54
N SER A 80 7.08 -7.65 -0.49
CA SER A 80 7.94 -7.21 -1.59
C SER A 80 8.98 -8.26 -1.96
N SER A 81 9.68 -8.83 -0.97
CA SER A 81 10.68 -9.88 -1.18
C SER A 81 10.06 -11.19 -1.68
N GLN A 82 8.81 -11.51 -1.33
CA GLN A 82 8.09 -12.63 -1.91
C GLN A 82 7.78 -12.40 -3.40
N LEU A 83 7.35 -11.18 -3.77
CA LEU A 83 7.07 -10.86 -5.16
C LEU A 83 8.34 -10.96 -6.03
N THR A 84 9.49 -10.47 -5.56
CA THR A 84 10.74 -10.56 -6.34
C THR A 84 11.22 -11.99 -6.61
N ARG A 85 10.75 -12.96 -5.81
CA ARG A 85 11.00 -14.40 -6.03
C ARG A 85 9.90 -15.10 -6.84
N SER A 86 8.81 -14.41 -7.17
CA SER A 86 7.69 -14.96 -7.92
C SER A 86 7.98 -14.99 -9.42
N LYS A 87 7.20 -15.78 -10.16
CA LYS A 87 7.29 -15.76 -11.63
C LYS A 87 6.82 -14.39 -12.15
N PRO A 88 7.55 -13.76 -13.08
CA PRO A 88 7.15 -12.48 -13.67
C PRO A 88 6.11 -12.69 -14.80
N ASP A 89 5.00 -13.38 -14.48
CA ASP A 89 3.96 -13.79 -15.44
C ASP A 89 2.62 -13.06 -15.25
N GLY A 90 2.58 -12.05 -14.38
CA GLY A 90 1.39 -11.22 -14.11
C GLY A 90 0.38 -11.83 -13.15
N TYR A 91 0.54 -13.08 -12.71
CA TYR A 91 -0.40 -13.75 -11.80
C TYR A 91 -0.15 -13.49 -10.33
N THR A 92 0.97 -12.84 -9.99
CA THR A 92 1.21 -12.30 -8.65
C THR A 92 1.49 -10.82 -8.78
N VAL A 93 0.67 -10.00 -8.12
CA VAL A 93 0.82 -8.54 -8.07
C VAL A 93 0.89 -8.10 -6.61
N LEU A 94 1.51 -6.96 -6.34
CA LEU A 94 1.68 -6.42 -5.00
C LEU A 94 1.07 -5.04 -4.92
N MET A 95 0.24 -4.81 -3.90
CA MET A 95 -0.13 -3.47 -3.50
C MET A 95 0.95 -2.93 -2.56
N VAL A 96 1.51 -1.76 -2.89
CA VAL A 96 2.47 -1.06 -2.02
C VAL A 96 1.89 0.27 -1.54
N LEU A 97 2.40 0.75 -0.41
CA LEU A 97 2.19 2.11 0.09
C LEU A 97 3.55 2.85 0.08
N ALA A 98 3.59 4.08 0.59
CA ALA A 98 4.81 4.89 0.62
C ALA A 98 5.99 4.23 1.38
N ALA A 99 5.74 3.22 2.22
CA ALA A 99 6.82 2.41 2.82
C ALA A 99 7.76 1.80 1.75
N HIS A 100 7.24 1.47 0.57
CA HIS A 100 8.08 1.00 -0.55
C HIS A 100 9.12 2.03 -0.98
N ALA A 101 8.81 3.32 -0.92
CA ALA A 101 9.78 4.39 -1.21
C ALA A 101 10.69 4.72 -0.01
N ILE A 102 10.24 4.46 1.22
CA ILE A 102 11.00 4.77 2.45
C ILE A 102 12.03 3.68 2.77
N ASN A 103 11.69 2.41 2.53
CA ASN A 103 12.50 1.26 2.94
C ASN A 103 13.99 1.32 2.52
N PRO A 104 14.36 1.79 1.31
CA PRO A 104 15.77 1.92 0.91
C PRO A 104 16.59 2.87 1.78
N SER A 105 15.97 3.88 2.37
CA SER A 105 16.63 4.84 3.26
C SER A 105 16.64 4.37 4.72
N LEU A 106 15.75 3.45 5.09
CA LEU A 106 15.60 2.98 6.46
C LEU A 106 16.38 1.69 6.73
N TYR A 107 16.35 0.73 5.81
CA TYR A 107 16.97 -0.58 5.99
C TYR A 107 18.34 -0.60 5.31
N GLN A 108 19.39 -0.81 6.11
CA GLN A 108 20.75 -0.96 5.58
C GLN A 108 20.88 -2.10 4.57
N ASN A 109 20.15 -3.20 4.79
CA ASN A 109 20.15 -4.38 3.94
C ASN A 109 18.73 -4.70 3.47
N LEU A 110 18.30 -4.05 2.40
CA LEU A 110 17.04 -4.36 1.73
C LEU A 110 17.26 -5.48 0.69
N PRO A 111 16.49 -6.60 0.72
CA PRO A 111 16.74 -7.75 -0.15
C PRO A 111 16.15 -7.59 -1.57
N TYR A 112 15.91 -6.36 -2.00
CA TYR A 112 15.36 -6.00 -3.30
C TYR A 112 15.62 -4.53 -3.61
N ASN A 113 15.60 -4.17 -4.89
CA ASN A 113 15.62 -2.80 -5.37
C ASN A 113 14.17 -2.33 -5.66
N THR A 114 13.73 -1.26 -5.01
CA THR A 114 12.36 -0.75 -5.11
C THR A 114 12.00 -0.16 -6.49
N THR A 115 12.99 0.17 -7.31
CA THR A 115 12.80 0.73 -8.65
C THR A 115 13.12 -0.25 -9.77
N GLU A 116 14.05 -1.18 -9.57
CA GLU A 116 14.52 -2.08 -10.63
C GLU A 116 13.82 -3.45 -10.61
N ASP A 117 13.43 -3.95 -9.44
CA ASP A 117 12.87 -5.32 -9.31
C ASP A 117 11.36 -5.38 -9.53
N PHE A 118 10.70 -4.23 -9.79
CA PHE A 118 9.24 -4.13 -9.90
C PHE A 118 8.82 -3.38 -11.15
N VAL A 119 7.78 -3.88 -11.83
CA VAL A 119 7.11 -3.16 -12.91
C VAL A 119 5.90 -2.41 -12.32
N PRO A 120 5.87 -1.06 -12.37
CA PRO A 120 4.72 -0.28 -11.92
C PRO A 120 3.51 -0.58 -12.80
N VAL A 121 2.36 -0.87 -12.18
CA VAL A 121 1.09 -1.10 -12.90
C VAL A 121 0.27 0.18 -12.95
N THR A 122 -0.07 0.75 -11.78
CA THR A 122 -0.86 1.98 -11.68
C THR A 122 -0.76 2.59 -10.28
N HIS A 123 -1.03 3.89 -10.17
CA HIS A 123 -1.24 4.57 -8.89
C HIS A 123 -2.72 4.48 -8.50
N LEU A 124 -3.04 3.72 -7.45
CA LEU A 124 -4.44 3.42 -7.09
C LEU A 124 -5.16 4.60 -6.44
N ALA A 125 -4.53 5.25 -5.46
CA ALA A 125 -5.13 6.32 -4.69
C ALA A 125 -4.08 7.14 -3.94
N SER A 126 -4.38 8.42 -3.73
CA SER A 126 -3.68 9.27 -2.76
C SER A 126 -4.56 9.43 -1.53
N LEU A 127 -4.10 8.92 -0.40
CA LEU A 127 -4.82 9.00 0.88
C LEU A 127 -4.11 10.03 1.78
N PRO A 128 -4.72 11.18 2.06
CA PRO A 128 -4.15 12.11 3.03
C PRO A 128 -4.20 11.50 4.44
N LEU A 129 -3.34 12.00 5.31
CA LEU A 129 -3.41 11.65 6.72
C LEU A 129 -4.42 12.53 7.43
N ILE A 130 -5.07 11.97 8.44
CA ILE A 130 -5.83 12.68 9.45
C ILE A 130 -5.02 12.64 10.74
N VAL A 131 -4.85 13.80 11.38
CA VAL A 131 -4.29 13.89 12.72
C VAL A 131 -5.42 13.59 13.68
N ALA A 132 -5.39 12.41 14.31
CA ALA A 132 -6.42 11.96 15.21
C ALA A 132 -5.87 11.79 16.63
N ALA A 133 -6.64 12.20 17.63
CA ALA A 133 -6.33 12.01 19.04
C ALA A 133 -7.34 11.06 19.70
N SER A 134 -6.88 10.32 20.70
CA SER A 134 -7.78 9.58 21.59
C SER A 134 -8.68 10.55 22.35
N LYS A 135 -9.87 10.09 22.74
CA LYS A 135 -10.78 10.89 23.59
C LYS A 135 -10.19 11.17 24.98
N LYS A 136 -9.21 10.37 25.42
CA LYS A 136 -8.50 10.56 26.69
C LYS A 136 -7.35 11.58 26.60
N ALA A 137 -6.92 11.94 25.38
CA ALA A 137 -5.84 12.89 25.16
C ALA A 137 -6.18 14.27 25.79
N LYS A 138 -5.14 14.94 26.29
CA LYS A 138 -5.24 16.22 27.02
C LYS A 138 -5.20 17.46 26.12
N PHE A 139 -5.43 17.26 24.82
CA PHE A 139 -5.48 18.28 23.79
C PHE A 139 -6.66 18.02 22.86
N ASP A 140 -7.18 19.08 22.24
CA ASP A 140 -8.37 19.06 21.38
C ASP A 140 -8.12 19.63 19.98
N ASP A 141 -6.96 20.25 19.75
CA ASP A 141 -6.52 20.80 18.47
C ASP A 141 -4.98 20.72 18.34
N ILE A 142 -4.44 21.19 17.21
CA ILE A 142 -2.99 21.16 16.93
C ILE A 142 -2.22 22.08 17.88
N ALA A 143 -2.72 23.27 18.19
CA ALA A 143 -2.06 24.20 19.10
C ALA A 143 -1.93 23.62 20.51
N GLY A 144 -3.01 23.03 21.04
CA GLY A 144 -3.04 22.34 22.32
C GLY A 144 -2.16 21.09 22.34
N LEU A 145 -2.07 20.36 21.22
CA LEU A 145 -1.11 19.25 21.08
C LEU A 145 0.33 19.74 21.23
N ILE A 146 0.71 20.81 20.51
CA ILE A 146 2.06 21.38 20.57
C ILE A 146 2.35 21.90 21.98
N GLU A 147 1.43 22.66 22.58
CA GLU A 147 1.59 23.20 23.93
C GLU A 147 1.79 22.08 24.96
N TYR A 148 0.93 21.05 24.91
CA TYR A 148 1.01 19.93 25.82
C TYR A 148 2.31 19.14 25.64
N ALA A 149 2.73 18.88 24.40
CA ALA A 149 3.98 18.17 24.09
C ALA A 149 5.22 18.94 24.52
N LYS A 150 5.24 20.28 24.38
CA LYS A 150 6.35 21.13 24.88
C LYS A 150 6.44 21.11 26.41
N LYS A 151 5.30 21.12 27.10
CA LYS A 151 5.26 21.03 28.57
C LYS A 151 5.61 19.65 29.10
N ASN A 152 5.41 18.61 28.29
CA ASN A 152 5.61 17.21 28.68
C ASN A 152 6.45 16.47 27.61
N PRO A 153 7.76 16.75 27.49
CA PRO A 153 8.61 16.06 26.51
C PRO A 153 8.57 14.54 26.69
N GLY A 154 8.22 13.81 25.62
CA GLY A 154 8.03 12.35 25.65
C GLY A 154 6.72 11.88 26.32
N GLY A 155 5.89 12.80 26.79
CA GLY A 155 4.63 12.52 27.50
C GLY A 155 3.40 12.34 26.60
N VAL A 156 3.51 12.63 25.30
CA VAL A 156 2.49 12.28 24.30
C VAL A 156 2.93 11.01 23.61
N THR A 157 2.14 9.95 23.76
CA THR A 157 2.33 8.70 23.03
C THR A 157 1.67 8.78 21.66
N TYR A 158 2.31 8.22 20.63
CA TYR A 158 1.71 8.14 19.31
C TYR A 158 1.82 6.76 18.69
N ALA A 159 0.75 6.33 18.04
CA ALA A 159 0.73 5.09 17.29
C ALA A 159 1.20 5.29 15.84
N SER A 160 1.68 4.21 15.26
CA SER A 160 1.91 4.11 13.82
C SER A 160 1.53 2.72 13.32
N ALA A 161 1.35 2.58 12.01
CA ALA A 161 1.19 1.27 11.36
C ALA A 161 2.52 0.46 11.25
N GLY A 162 3.55 0.82 12.03
CA GLY A 162 4.89 0.20 12.01
C GLY A 162 6.04 1.18 11.79
N ASN A 163 7.27 0.71 12.08
CA ASN A 163 8.48 1.49 11.90
C ASN A 163 8.70 1.85 10.42
N GLY A 164 9.09 3.11 10.14
CA GLY A 164 9.45 3.54 8.78
C GLY A 164 8.31 3.67 7.79
N ASN A 165 7.05 3.71 8.26
CA ASN A 165 5.94 4.00 7.38
C ASN A 165 5.56 5.50 7.43
N THR A 166 4.57 5.87 6.62
CA THR A 166 4.06 7.24 6.53
C THR A 166 3.56 7.79 7.86
N SER A 167 2.81 7.00 8.66
CA SER A 167 2.31 7.46 9.95
C SER A 167 3.41 7.76 10.98
N HIS A 168 4.50 6.97 10.96
CA HIS A 168 5.67 7.20 11.80
C HIS A 168 6.40 8.46 11.32
N LEU A 169 6.80 8.51 10.04
CA LEU A 169 7.57 9.65 9.53
C LEU A 169 6.81 10.97 9.60
N ALA A 170 5.47 10.96 9.46
CA ALA A 170 4.68 12.17 9.58
C ALA A 170 4.71 12.76 11.00
N VAL A 171 4.69 11.93 12.04
CA VAL A 171 4.83 12.40 13.41
C VAL A 171 6.26 12.85 13.71
N GLU A 172 7.27 12.15 13.22
CA GLU A 172 8.67 12.61 13.37
C GLU A 172 8.90 13.95 12.69
N LEU A 173 8.37 14.13 11.47
CA LEU A 173 8.43 15.41 10.76
C LEU A 173 7.68 16.52 11.52
N PHE A 174 6.49 16.22 12.05
CA PHE A 174 5.75 17.13 12.92
C PHE A 174 6.58 17.50 14.15
N ALA A 175 7.16 16.52 14.84
CA ALA A 175 7.91 16.73 16.06
C ALA A 175 9.15 17.62 15.83
N ILE A 176 9.86 17.43 14.71
CA ILE A 176 10.96 18.29 14.26
C ILE A 176 10.46 19.70 13.96
N ALA A 177 9.36 19.84 13.20
CA ALA A 177 8.83 21.14 12.80
C ALA A 177 8.33 21.97 13.99
N THR A 178 7.80 21.31 15.02
CA THR A 178 7.22 21.99 16.20
C THR A 178 8.15 22.06 17.40
N ASP A 179 9.37 21.52 17.28
CA ASP A 179 10.35 21.39 18.38
C ASP A 179 9.72 20.70 19.61
N THR A 180 9.21 19.49 19.39
CA THR A 180 8.58 18.65 20.42
C THR A 180 9.16 17.26 20.43
N SER A 181 8.96 16.52 21.52
CA SER A 181 9.34 15.11 21.63
C SER A 181 8.12 14.28 22.00
N LEU A 182 7.81 13.28 21.17
CA LEU A 182 6.69 12.36 21.34
C LEU A 182 7.22 10.93 21.42
N LEU A 183 6.51 10.05 22.13
CA LEU A 183 6.89 8.65 22.34
C LEU A 183 6.21 7.74 21.30
N HIS A 184 7.02 7.11 20.45
CA HIS A 184 6.53 6.21 19.40
C HIS A 184 6.14 4.83 19.91
N ILE A 185 4.93 4.39 19.58
CA ILE A 185 4.42 3.03 19.84
C ILE A 185 4.04 2.38 18.48
N PRO A 186 4.87 1.47 17.93
CA PRO A 186 4.60 0.85 16.64
C PRO A 186 3.61 -0.32 16.74
N TYR A 187 2.65 -0.37 15.81
CA TYR A 187 1.75 -1.50 15.61
C TYR A 187 2.00 -2.17 14.25
N SER A 188 1.41 -3.34 14.01
CA SER A 188 1.57 -4.07 12.74
C SER A 188 0.78 -3.49 11.56
N GLY A 189 -0.05 -2.47 11.78
CA GLY A 189 -0.88 -1.81 10.78
C GLY A 189 -1.84 -0.79 11.40
N SER A 190 -2.55 -0.02 10.57
CA SER A 190 -3.52 0.99 11.06
C SER A 190 -4.68 0.37 11.85
N GLY A 191 -5.13 -0.85 11.50
CA GLY A 191 -6.23 -1.51 12.22
C GLY A 191 -5.97 -1.66 13.72
N PRO A 192 -4.90 -2.39 14.14
CA PRO A 192 -4.51 -2.49 15.55
C PRO A 192 -4.21 -1.13 16.21
N ALA A 193 -3.58 -0.19 15.49
CA ALA A 193 -3.28 1.14 16.00
C ALA A 193 -4.55 1.94 16.34
N VAL A 194 -5.55 1.91 15.48
CA VAL A 194 -6.84 2.57 15.71
C VAL A 194 -7.58 1.96 16.90
N VAL A 195 -7.50 0.64 17.10
CA VAL A 195 -8.07 -0.02 18.29
C VAL A 195 -7.42 0.49 19.57
N ALA A 196 -6.09 0.63 19.60
CA ALA A 196 -5.37 1.19 20.75
C ALA A 196 -5.71 2.67 21.01
N MET A 197 -5.93 3.46 19.95
CA MET A 197 -6.41 4.85 20.07
C MET A 197 -7.82 4.91 20.67
N LEU A 198 -8.72 4.01 20.26
CA LEU A 198 -10.10 3.93 20.74
C LEU A 198 -10.18 3.49 22.21
N SER A 199 -9.29 2.59 22.65
CA SER A 199 -9.17 2.22 24.07
C SER A 199 -8.49 3.31 24.92
N GLY A 200 -7.75 4.20 24.26
CA GLY A 200 -6.93 5.25 24.87
C GLY A 200 -5.68 4.70 25.53
N GLU A 201 -5.10 3.66 24.92
CA GLU A 201 -3.76 3.14 25.20
C GLU A 201 -2.67 4.10 24.67
N VAL A 202 -2.96 4.77 23.55
CA VAL A 202 -2.11 5.78 22.91
C VAL A 202 -2.88 7.08 22.68
N ASP A 203 -2.16 8.21 22.64
CA ASP A 203 -2.78 9.55 22.60
C ASP A 203 -3.05 10.05 21.19
N LEU A 204 -2.14 9.80 20.25
CA LEU A 204 -2.09 10.44 18.94
C LEU A 204 -1.83 9.44 17.81
N MET A 205 -2.36 9.71 16.62
CA MET A 205 -1.93 9.05 15.40
C MET A 205 -2.11 9.97 14.19
N PHE A 206 -1.12 10.00 13.29
CA PHE A 206 -1.27 10.54 11.95
C PHE A 206 -1.62 9.36 11.04
N ASP A 207 -2.92 9.06 10.94
CA ASP A 207 -3.42 7.85 10.27
C ASP A 207 -3.95 8.16 8.88
N SER A 208 -4.12 7.14 8.03
CA SER A 208 -4.86 7.30 6.79
C SER A 208 -6.29 7.78 7.08
N ILE A 209 -6.76 8.76 6.30
CA ILE A 209 -8.14 9.22 6.40
C ILE A 209 -9.13 8.07 6.21
N SER A 210 -8.80 7.06 5.38
CA SER A 210 -9.68 5.93 5.09
C SER A 210 -10.03 5.07 6.31
N THR A 211 -9.12 4.96 7.29
CA THR A 211 -9.28 4.12 8.48
C THR A 211 -9.84 4.91 9.65
N SER A 212 -9.40 6.16 9.85
CA SER A 212 -9.77 6.95 11.03
C SER A 212 -11.00 7.84 10.85
N VAL A 213 -11.41 8.18 9.62
CA VAL A 213 -12.51 9.15 9.39
C VAL A 213 -13.83 8.73 10.02
N VAL A 214 -14.19 7.44 9.98
CA VAL A 214 -15.44 6.95 10.55
C VAL A 214 -15.48 7.17 12.07
N HIS A 215 -14.35 6.95 12.74
CA HIS A 215 -14.23 7.13 14.19
C HIS A 215 -14.22 8.59 14.60
N VAL A 216 -13.64 9.47 13.77
CA VAL A 216 -13.71 10.92 13.96
C VAL A 216 -15.13 11.44 13.78
N LYS A 217 -15.84 11.00 12.73
CA LYS A 217 -17.24 11.38 12.48
C LYS A 217 -18.18 10.92 13.59
N ASP A 218 -17.97 9.70 14.08
CA ASP A 218 -18.70 9.13 15.22
C ASP A 218 -18.30 9.75 16.57
N LYS A 219 -17.36 10.71 16.59
CA LYS A 219 -16.82 11.37 17.79
C LYS A 219 -16.15 10.40 18.78
N LYS A 220 -15.77 9.20 18.31
CA LYS A 220 -15.02 8.18 19.05
C LYS A 220 -13.52 8.49 19.11
N LEU A 221 -13.02 9.25 18.13
CA LEU A 221 -11.72 9.91 18.15
C LEU A 221 -11.93 11.42 17.97
N LYS A 222 -10.95 12.22 18.40
CA LYS A 222 -10.89 13.65 18.08
C LYS A 222 -10.15 13.79 16.75
N GLY A 223 -10.73 14.46 15.76
CA GLY A 223 -10.00 14.88 14.56
C GLY A 223 -9.42 16.26 14.77
N LEU A 224 -8.11 16.43 14.62
CA LEU A 224 -7.42 17.70 14.87
C LEU A 224 -7.14 18.46 13.57
N ALA A 225 -6.66 17.77 12.54
CA ALA A 225 -6.34 18.34 11.24
C ALA A 225 -6.24 17.25 10.16
N VAL A 226 -6.07 17.66 8.90
CA VAL A 226 -5.68 16.80 7.78
C VAL A 226 -4.35 17.25 7.18
N SER A 227 -3.58 16.32 6.62
CA SER A 227 -2.27 16.60 6.00
C SER A 227 -2.36 16.96 4.52
N SER A 228 -3.56 17.10 3.95
CA SER A 228 -3.76 17.51 2.56
C SER A 228 -3.64 19.01 2.40
N VAL A 229 -3.23 19.46 1.21
CA VAL A 229 -3.13 20.88 0.84
C VAL A 229 -4.45 21.63 1.03
N ASN A 230 -5.57 20.97 0.70
CA ASN A 230 -6.91 21.49 0.93
C ASN A 230 -7.64 20.59 1.94
N ARG A 231 -8.64 21.14 2.63
CA ARG A 231 -9.52 20.35 3.48
C ARG A 231 -10.13 19.19 2.69
N ALA A 232 -10.17 18.01 3.31
CA ALA A 232 -10.73 16.84 2.66
C ALA A 232 -12.26 16.96 2.57
N ALA A 233 -12.84 16.70 1.41
CA ALA A 233 -14.29 16.77 1.20
C ALA A 233 -15.09 15.87 2.16
N ILE A 234 -14.49 14.76 2.61
CA ILE A 234 -15.12 13.84 3.57
C ILE A 234 -15.08 14.36 5.01
N THR A 235 -14.21 15.32 5.34
CA THR A 235 -14.08 15.98 6.64
C THR A 235 -13.89 17.50 6.47
N PRO A 236 -14.89 18.22 5.95
CA PRO A 236 -14.75 19.65 5.63
C PRO A 236 -14.56 20.53 6.89
N ASP A 237 -14.98 20.02 8.05
CA ASP A 237 -14.87 20.73 9.32
C ASP A 237 -13.44 20.71 9.89
N LEU A 238 -12.59 19.78 9.44
CA LEU A 238 -11.21 19.70 9.90
C LEU A 238 -10.32 20.67 9.12
N PRO A 239 -9.48 21.46 9.81
CA PRO A 239 -8.50 22.30 9.13
C PRO A 239 -7.41 21.45 8.49
N THR A 240 -6.69 22.02 7.53
CA THR A 240 -5.39 21.47 7.11
C THR A 240 -4.33 21.78 8.15
N LEU A 241 -3.21 21.04 8.18
CA LEU A 241 -2.08 21.39 9.04
C LEU A 241 -1.56 22.80 8.74
N ASP A 242 -1.48 23.20 7.47
CA ASP A 242 -1.06 24.55 7.06
C ASP A 242 -1.99 25.66 7.61
N GLU A 243 -3.28 25.38 7.76
CA GLU A 243 -4.25 26.32 8.35
C GLU A 243 -4.08 26.45 9.88
N THR A 244 -3.35 25.55 10.53
CA THR A 244 -3.16 25.54 11.99
C THR A 244 -1.94 26.31 12.49
N GLY A 245 -1.14 26.88 11.57
CA GLY A 245 0.09 27.63 11.87
C GLY A 245 1.31 26.74 12.09
#